data_AF-A0A662R6M4-F1
#
_entry.id   AF-A0A662R6M4-F1
#
_cell.length_a   1.000
_cell.length_b   1.000
_cell.length_c   1.000
_cell.angle_alpha   90.00
_cell.angle_beta   90.00
_cell.angle_gamma   90.00
#
_symmetry.space_group_name_H-M   'P 1'
#
loop_
_entity.id
_entity.type
_entity.pdbx_description
1 polymer ?
#
loop_
_entity_poly.entity_id
_entity_poly.type
_entity_poly.pdbx_seq_one_letter_code
_entity_poly.pdbx_strand_id
1 'polypeptide(L)'
;MKIIPLASDSMGTRSMATLVITSDVRILIDPSAALGPRRYKLPPHEHELLQLQKHKKRIEDAASESGVLIVTHYHFDHYDPGKVGMFSNKTALIKHPLENINKSQKNRADYFIEQMRPVAEVVEYADGRSFNVGATNICFSQAVYHGTNN
;
A
#
# COMPACT_ATOMS: atom_id res chain seq x y z
N MET A 1 7.36 20.12 0.05
CA MET A 1 6.81 18.76 -0.14
C MET A 1 7.29 18.21 -1.47
N LYS A 2 7.62 16.91 -1.56
CA LYS A 2 7.90 16.20 -2.81
C LYS A 2 6.98 14.98 -2.91
N ILE A 3 6.47 14.71 -4.10
CA ILE A 3 5.61 13.56 -4.41
C ILE A 3 6.28 12.78 -5.53
N ILE A 4 6.55 11.49 -5.30
CA ILE A 4 7.35 10.66 -6.19
C ILE A 4 6.62 9.35 -6.44
N PRO A 5 6.00 9.15 -7.62
CA PRO A 5 5.51 7.84 -8.03
C PRO A 5 6.68 6.84 -8.13
N LEU A 6 6.62 5.79 -7.33
CA LEU A 6 7.62 4.72 -7.32
C LEU A 6 7.28 3.66 -8.37
N ALA A 7 6.00 3.29 -8.44
CA ALA A 7 5.43 2.40 -9.43
C ALA A 7 3.99 2.84 -9.74
N SER A 8 3.55 2.63 -10.98
CA SER A 8 2.18 2.90 -11.41
C SER A 8 1.85 2.08 -12.65
N ASP A 9 0.55 1.97 -12.97
CA ASP A 9 0.03 1.32 -14.17
C ASP A 9 0.76 1.77 -15.45
N SER A 10 1.02 3.08 -15.56
CA SER A 10 1.73 3.70 -16.69
C SER A 10 3.25 3.44 -16.69
N MET A 11 3.80 2.83 -15.65
CA MET A 11 5.23 2.49 -15.50
C MET A 11 5.49 0.98 -15.68
N GLY A 12 4.52 0.23 -16.18
CA GLY A 12 4.67 -1.18 -16.58
C GLY A 12 4.25 -2.22 -15.53
N THR A 13 3.64 -1.80 -14.42
CA THR A 13 3.05 -2.72 -13.42
C THR A 13 1.78 -2.13 -12.86
N ARG A 14 0.87 -2.97 -12.36
CA ARG A 14 -0.26 -2.46 -11.59
C ARG A 14 0.20 -1.96 -10.23
N SER A 15 -0.03 -0.68 -9.91
CA SER A 15 0.38 -0.08 -8.64
C SER A 15 -0.13 1.36 -8.49
N MET A 16 -0.12 1.87 -7.25
CA MET A 16 -0.18 3.30 -6.94
C MET A 16 0.92 3.70 -5.94
N ALA A 17 2.02 2.94 -5.87
CA ALA A 17 3.06 3.14 -4.87
C ALA A 17 3.69 4.54 -5.00
N THR A 18 3.46 5.38 -3.99
CA THR A 18 3.81 6.80 -4.04
C THR A 18 4.51 7.22 -2.76
N LEU A 19 5.70 7.77 -2.90
CA LEU A 19 6.46 8.36 -1.79
C LEU A 19 6.14 9.85 -1.69
N VAL A 20 5.67 10.27 -0.52
CA VAL A 20 5.46 11.68 -0.16
C VAL A 20 6.47 12.06 0.91
N ILE A 21 7.21 13.13 0.65
CA ILE A 21 8.24 13.65 1.55
C ILE A 21 7.84 15.07 1.96
N THR A 22 7.62 15.28 3.25
CA THR A 22 7.42 16.61 3.85
C THR A 22 8.73 17.10 4.46
N SER A 23 8.69 18.18 5.25
CA SER A 23 9.86 18.71 5.95
C SER A 23 10.49 17.71 6.93
N ASP A 24 9.67 16.82 7.48
CA ASP A 24 9.98 16.03 8.68
C ASP A 24 9.44 14.60 8.63
N VAL A 25 8.58 14.27 7.65
CA VAL A 25 7.98 12.94 7.52
C VAL A 25 8.15 12.40 6.10
N ARG A 26 8.43 11.09 6.04
CA ARG A 26 8.38 10.30 4.80
C ARG A 26 7.23 9.30 4.91
N ILE A 27 6.31 9.40 3.96
CA ILE A 27 5.06 8.65 3.91
C ILE A 27 5.07 7.83 2.62
N LEU A 28 4.90 6.52 2.74
CA LEU A 28 4.77 5.63 1.60
C LEU A 28 3.33 5.13 1.48
N ILE A 29 2.68 5.50 0.38
CA ILE A 29 1.30 5.12 0.06
C ILE A 29 1.32 3.90 -0.84
N ASP A 30 0.51 2.90 -0.50
CA ASP A 30 0.28 1.66 -1.25
C ASP A 30 1.59 0.94 -1.64
N PRO A 31 2.37 0.44 -0.65
CA PRO A 31 3.71 -0.10 -0.84
C PRO A 31 3.72 -1.48 -1.51
N SER A 32 3.21 -1.59 -2.74
CA SER A 32 3.28 -2.80 -3.53
C SER A 32 3.17 -2.54 -5.03
N ALA A 33 3.45 -3.57 -5.81
CA ALA A 33 3.20 -3.62 -7.23
C ALA A 33 2.89 -5.07 -7.64
N ALA A 34 2.06 -5.24 -8.67
CA ALA A 34 1.71 -6.55 -9.21
C ALA A 34 1.64 -6.55 -10.73
N LEU A 35 1.59 -7.75 -11.31
CA LEU A 35 1.27 -7.98 -12.72
C LEU A 35 -0.08 -8.69 -12.82
N GLY A 36 -0.74 -8.53 -13.97
CA GLY A 36 -1.88 -9.38 -14.30
C GLY A 36 -1.38 -10.81 -14.54
N PRO A 37 -1.99 -11.85 -13.94
CA PRO A 37 -1.50 -13.22 -14.08
C PRO A 37 -1.53 -13.70 -15.53
N ARG A 38 -2.51 -13.23 -16.31
CA ARG A 38 -2.57 -13.41 -17.75
C ARG A 38 -3.11 -12.14 -18.43
N ARG A 39 -2.55 -11.78 -19.58
CA ARG A 39 -3.09 -10.77 -20.50
C ARG A 39 -3.23 -11.42 -21.87
N TYR A 40 -4.43 -11.37 -22.46
CA TYR A 40 -4.73 -12.09 -23.71
C TYR A 40 -4.39 -13.59 -23.66
N LYS A 41 -4.63 -14.23 -22.49
CA LYS A 41 -4.29 -15.64 -22.20
C LYS A 41 -2.78 -15.96 -22.16
N LEU A 42 -1.90 -14.97 -22.30
CA LEU A 42 -0.45 -15.14 -22.19
C LEU A 42 0.03 -14.80 -20.77
N PRO A 43 1.07 -15.49 -20.25
CA PRO A 43 1.72 -15.09 -19.01
C PRO A 43 2.46 -13.75 -19.20
N PRO A 44 2.89 -13.10 -18.10
CA PRO A 44 3.72 -11.91 -18.21
C PRO A 44 5.02 -12.20 -18.96
N HIS A 45 5.42 -11.25 -19.81
CA HIS A 45 6.70 -11.30 -20.50
C HIS A 45 7.86 -11.13 -19.50
N GLU A 46 9.04 -11.66 -19.80
CA GLU A 46 10.23 -11.54 -18.94
C GLU A 46 10.56 -10.08 -18.59
N HIS A 47 10.42 -9.17 -19.56
CA HIS A 47 10.56 -7.74 -19.32
C HIS A 47 9.56 -7.19 -18.29
N GLU A 48 8.32 -7.67 -18.25
CA GLU A 48 7.34 -7.27 -17.24
C GLU A 48 7.76 -7.78 -15.85
N LEU A 49 8.26 -9.02 -15.76
CA LEU A 49 8.78 -9.60 -14.52
C LEU A 49 9.99 -8.83 -13.98
N LEU A 50 10.93 -8.47 -14.85
CA LEU A 50 12.08 -7.64 -14.50
C LEU A 50 11.64 -6.24 -14.05
N GLN A 51 10.64 -5.65 -14.69
CA GLN A 51 10.11 -4.35 -14.30
C GLN A 51 9.42 -4.42 -12.94
N LEU A 52 8.66 -5.50 -12.67
CA LEU A 52 8.06 -5.76 -11.35
C LEU A 52 9.13 -5.85 -10.26
N GLN A 53 10.23 -6.56 -10.50
CA GLN A 53 11.33 -6.67 -9.54
C GLN A 53 11.95 -5.30 -9.24
N LYS A 54 12.20 -4.48 -10.27
CA LYS A 54 12.73 -3.11 -10.09
C LYS A 54 11.80 -2.24 -9.26
N HIS A 55 10.50 -2.29 -9.53
CA HIS A 55 9.51 -1.55 -8.78
C HIS A 55 9.41 -2.01 -7.32
N LYS A 56 9.34 -3.33 -7.09
CA LYS A 56 9.34 -3.88 -5.73
C LYS A 56 10.57 -3.46 -4.94
N LYS A 57 11.77 -3.53 -5.54
CA LYS A 57 13.00 -3.07 -4.89
C LYS A 57 12.94 -1.59 -4.52
N ARG A 58 12.50 -0.73 -5.44
CA ARG A 58 12.36 0.71 -5.20
C ARG A 58 11.35 1.02 -4.09
N ILE A 59 10.26 0.27 -4.02
CA ILE A 59 9.24 0.38 -2.96
C ILE A 59 9.82 -0.05 -1.62
N GLU A 60 10.52 -1.19 -1.56
CA GLU A 60 11.17 -1.68 -0.34
C GLU A 60 12.21 -0.69 0.19
N ASP A 61 13.02 -0.10 -0.69
CA ASP A 61 14.01 0.93 -0.32
C ASP A 61 13.31 2.16 0.26
N ALA A 62 12.27 2.66 -0.40
CA ALA A 62 11.48 3.79 0.11
C ALA A 62 10.79 3.46 1.44
N ALA A 63 10.29 2.24 1.61
CA ALA A 63 9.65 1.79 2.85
C ALA A 63 10.65 1.78 4.01
N SER A 64 11.90 1.37 3.76
CA SER A 64 12.95 1.36 4.79
C SER A 64 13.20 2.76 5.38
N GLU A 65 13.12 3.78 4.54
CA GLU A 65 13.35 5.19 4.91
C GLU A 65 12.06 5.95 5.29
N SER A 66 10.90 5.30 5.29
CA SER A 66 9.60 5.91 5.62
C SER A 66 9.19 5.62 7.05
N GLY A 67 8.62 6.60 7.75
CA GLY A 67 8.08 6.41 9.12
C GLY A 67 6.60 6.03 9.12
N VAL A 68 5.88 6.35 8.04
CA VAL A 68 4.45 6.10 7.88
C VAL A 68 4.22 5.32 6.60
N LEU A 69 3.50 4.20 6.69
CA LEU A 69 3.01 3.44 5.54
C LEU A 69 1.49 3.48 5.51
N ILE A 70 0.94 3.70 4.32
CA ILE A 70 -0.50 3.80 4.10
C ILE A 70 -0.95 2.67 3.17
N VAL A 71 -2.03 1.97 3.52
CA VAL A 71 -2.69 0.99 2.64
C VAL A 71 -4.12 1.42 2.41
N THR A 72 -4.40 1.88 1.20
CA THR A 72 -5.70 2.45 0.82
C THR A 72 -6.78 1.40 0.63
N HIS A 73 -6.42 0.17 0.24
CA HIS A 73 -7.30 -0.99 0.13
C HIS A 73 -6.51 -2.30 -0.07
N TYR A 74 -7.19 -3.45 0.00
CA TYR A 74 -6.57 -4.78 0.04
C TYR A 74 -6.56 -5.51 -1.32
N HIS A 75 -6.06 -4.84 -2.35
CA HIS A 75 -5.53 -5.52 -3.54
C HIS A 75 -4.00 -5.67 -3.47
N PHE A 76 -3.46 -6.75 -4.03
CA PHE A 76 -2.03 -7.08 -3.90
C PHE A 76 -1.09 -6.12 -4.65
N ASP A 77 -1.61 -5.27 -5.53
CA ASP A 77 -0.92 -4.13 -6.12
C ASP A 77 -0.79 -2.92 -5.18
N HIS A 78 -1.42 -2.96 -4.00
CA HIS A 78 -1.40 -1.88 -2.99
C HIS A 78 -0.75 -2.30 -1.67
N TYR A 79 -0.69 -3.59 -1.38
CA TYR A 79 0.08 -4.15 -0.26
C TYR A 79 0.67 -5.52 -0.63
N ASP A 80 1.78 -5.91 -0.01
CA ASP A 80 2.43 -7.20 -0.25
C ASP A 80 2.44 -8.06 1.03
N PRO A 81 1.64 -9.14 1.09
CA PRO A 81 1.61 -10.06 2.24
C PRO A 81 2.96 -10.71 2.55
N GLY A 82 3.85 -10.84 1.55
CA GLY A 82 5.19 -11.40 1.72
C GLY A 82 6.22 -10.39 2.24
N LYS A 83 5.84 -9.11 2.37
CA LYS A 83 6.73 -8.01 2.77
C LYS A 83 6.20 -7.24 3.97
N VAL A 84 5.46 -7.91 4.86
CA VAL A 84 4.93 -7.33 6.10
C VAL A 84 6.02 -6.69 6.97
N GLY A 85 7.26 -7.19 6.91
CA GLY A 85 8.41 -6.59 7.58
C GLY A 85 8.68 -5.11 7.22
N MET A 86 8.16 -4.62 6.08
CA MET A 86 8.22 -3.19 5.72
C MET A 86 7.55 -2.29 6.77
N PHE A 87 6.61 -2.82 7.55
CA PHE A 87 5.87 -2.08 8.58
C PHE A 87 6.57 -2.09 9.95
N SER A 88 7.72 -2.76 10.09
CA SER A 88 8.39 -2.91 11.38
C SER A 88 8.78 -1.56 11.99
N ASN A 89 8.35 -1.30 13.23
CA ASN A 89 8.58 -0.04 13.97
C ASN A 89 8.10 1.21 13.23
N LYS A 90 6.96 1.11 12.55
CA LYS A 90 6.36 2.22 11.78
C LYS A 90 4.89 2.41 12.13
N THR A 91 4.36 3.58 11.77
CA THR A 91 2.92 3.84 11.80
C THR A 91 2.28 3.32 10.53
N ALA A 92 1.29 2.43 10.67
CA ALA A 92 0.45 1.92 9.59
C ALA A 92 -0.92 2.61 9.63
N LEU A 93 -1.27 3.37 8.59
CA LEU A 93 -2.60 3.94 8.41
C LEU A 93 -3.32 3.17 7.31
N ILE A 94 -4.35 2.42 7.65
CA ILE A 94 -4.96 1.46 6.73
C ILE A 94 -6.47 1.67 6.59
N LYS A 95 -7.04 1.23 5.47
CA LYS A 95 -8.49 1.15 5.29
C LYS A 95 -9.15 0.35 6.44
N HIS A 96 -10.42 0.60 6.77
CA HIS A 96 -11.13 -0.24 7.73
C HIS A 96 -11.29 -1.68 7.17
N PRO A 97 -10.96 -2.73 7.92
CA PRO A 97 -10.95 -4.12 7.42
C PRO A 97 -12.33 -4.78 7.33
N LEU A 98 -13.42 -4.04 7.54
CA LEU A 98 -14.77 -4.61 7.68
C LEU A 98 -15.85 -3.73 7.04
N GLU A 99 -15.63 -2.41 7.03
CA GLU A 99 -16.55 -1.42 6.48
C GLU A 99 -16.19 -1.07 5.03
N ASN A 100 -17.19 -0.79 4.21
CA ASN A 100 -17.01 -0.33 2.82
C ASN A 100 -16.09 -1.23 1.96
N ILE A 101 -16.10 -2.55 2.22
CA ILE A 101 -15.32 -3.53 1.47
C ILE A 101 -16.10 -4.84 1.25
N ASN A 102 -15.79 -5.53 0.16
CA ASN A 102 -16.34 -6.85 -0.14
C ASN A 102 -15.71 -7.99 0.69
N LYS A 103 -16.29 -9.20 0.60
CA LYS A 103 -15.81 -10.38 1.33
C LYS A 103 -14.36 -10.78 1.02
N SER A 104 -13.92 -10.66 -0.23
CA SER A 104 -12.54 -11.02 -0.59
C SER A 104 -11.53 -10.07 0.06
N GLN A 105 -11.87 -8.79 0.11
CA GLN A 105 -11.08 -7.75 0.78
C GLN A 105 -11.05 -7.97 2.29
N LYS A 106 -12.17 -8.37 2.92
CA LYS A 106 -12.23 -8.72 4.35
C LYS A 106 -11.23 -9.81 4.70
N ASN A 107 -11.24 -10.93 3.99
CA ASN A 107 -10.34 -12.05 4.24
C ASN A 107 -8.86 -11.66 4.06
N ARG A 108 -8.58 -10.81 3.06
CA ARG A 108 -7.24 -10.29 2.79
C ARG A 108 -6.75 -9.34 3.87
N ALA A 109 -7.63 -8.46 4.33
CA ALA A 109 -7.38 -7.51 5.40
C ALA A 109 -7.08 -8.23 6.70
N ASP A 110 -7.92 -9.20 7.06
CA ASP A 110 -7.81 -10.02 8.27
C ASP A 110 -6.43 -10.67 8.37
N TYR A 111 -6.06 -11.47 7.36
CA TYR A 111 -4.76 -12.11 7.28
C TYR A 111 -3.60 -11.09 7.34
N PHE A 112 -3.68 -10.01 6.55
CA PHE A 112 -2.61 -9.03 6.48
C PHE A 112 -2.39 -8.30 7.82
N ILE A 113 -3.48 -7.91 8.48
CA ILE A 113 -3.46 -7.19 9.75
C ILE A 113 -2.93 -8.09 10.87
N GLU A 114 -3.32 -9.37 10.90
CA GLU A 114 -2.79 -10.34 11.86
C GLU A 114 -1.26 -10.45 11.77
N GLN A 115 -0.69 -10.43 10.56
CA GLN A 115 0.76 -10.47 10.38
C GLN A 115 1.43 -9.12 10.67
N MET A 116 0.78 -8.00 10.37
CA MET A 116 1.34 -6.65 10.47
C MET A 116 1.34 -6.12 11.91
N ARG A 117 0.28 -6.36 12.68
CA ARG A 117 0.14 -5.85 14.06
C ARG A 117 1.32 -6.19 14.98
N PRO A 118 1.90 -7.40 14.95
CA PRO A 118 3.05 -7.75 15.80
C PRO A 118 4.33 -6.97 15.50
N VAL A 119 4.49 -6.41 14.30
CA VAL A 119 5.73 -5.73 13.87
C VAL A 119 5.56 -4.21 13.77
N ALA A 120 4.37 -3.72 13.46
CA ALA A 120 4.09 -2.29 13.40
C ALA A 120 4.12 -1.66 14.81
N GLU A 121 4.57 -0.41 14.88
CA GLU A 121 4.54 0.34 16.14
C GLU A 121 3.10 0.78 16.46
N VAL A 122 2.40 1.26 15.44
CA VAL A 122 1.02 1.74 15.52
C VAL A 122 0.25 1.25 14.31
N VAL A 123 -0.98 0.79 14.51
CA VAL A 123 -1.92 0.44 13.43
C VAL A 123 -3.22 1.18 13.66
N GLU A 124 -3.58 2.06 12.73
CA GLU A 124 -4.79 2.88 12.79
C GLU A 124 -5.65 2.68 11.55
N TYR A 125 -6.96 2.62 11.75
CA TYR A 125 -7.92 2.66 10.63
C TYR A 125 -8.15 4.10 10.23
N ALA A 126 -8.00 4.41 8.95
CA ALA A 126 -7.82 5.78 8.47
C ALA A 126 -9.08 6.42 7.88
N ASP A 127 -10.08 5.63 7.50
CA ASP A 127 -11.28 6.10 6.79
C ASP A 127 -11.97 7.28 7.51
N GLY A 128 -12.04 8.44 6.85
CA GLY A 128 -12.67 9.66 7.38
C GLY A 128 -11.92 10.35 8.53
N ARG A 129 -10.69 9.92 8.87
CA ARG A 129 -9.92 10.42 10.02
C ARG A 129 -8.75 11.31 9.58
N SER A 130 -8.19 12.02 10.55
CA SER A 130 -6.99 12.86 10.38
C SER A 130 -5.95 12.50 11.44
N PHE A 131 -4.67 12.57 11.06
CA PHE A 131 -3.54 12.18 11.89
C PHE A 131 -2.43 13.23 11.79
N ASN A 132 -1.86 13.61 12.93
CA ASN A 132 -0.68 14.48 12.97
C ASN A 132 0.56 13.63 13.19
N VAL A 133 1.53 13.73 12.27
CA VAL A 133 2.85 13.12 12.39
C VAL A 133 3.88 14.23 12.23
N GLY A 134 4.59 14.54 13.31
CA GLY A 134 5.42 15.75 13.36
C GLY A 134 4.60 17.01 13.08
N ALA A 135 5.05 17.85 12.15
CA ALA A 135 4.37 19.02 11.63
C ALA A 135 3.44 18.72 10.43
N THR A 136 3.30 17.45 10.04
CA THR A 136 2.49 17.02 8.88
C THR A 136 1.12 16.53 9.33
N ASN A 137 0.05 17.13 8.80
CA ASN A 137 -1.32 16.64 8.95
C ASN A 137 -1.71 15.77 7.76
N ILE A 138 -2.17 14.54 8.03
CA ILE A 138 -2.61 13.55 7.05
C ILE A 138 -4.12 13.37 7.20
N CYS A 139 -4.89 13.82 6.21
CA CYS A 139 -6.35 13.73 6.22
C CYS A 139 -6.84 12.71 5.20
N PHE A 140 -7.72 11.82 5.62
CA PHE A 140 -8.37 10.83 4.76
C PHE A 140 -9.83 11.22 4.50
N SER A 141 -10.27 11.02 3.26
CA SER A 141 -11.68 11.16 2.92
C SER A 141 -12.52 10.06 3.59
N GLN A 142 -13.84 10.22 3.54
CA GLN A 142 -14.75 9.10 3.80
C GLN A 142 -14.46 7.95 2.84
N ALA A 143 -14.62 6.72 3.33
CA ALA A 143 -14.45 5.53 2.52
C ALA A 143 -15.54 5.41 1.46
N VAL A 144 -15.14 5.00 0.25
CA VAL A 144 -16.06 4.45 -0.76
C VAL A 144 -16.03 2.93 -0.70
N TYR A 145 -17.12 2.30 -1.15
CA TYR A 145 -17.18 0.85 -1.24
C TYR A 145 -16.17 0.32 -2.26
N HIS A 146 -15.39 -0.68 -1.88
CA HIS A 146 -14.40 -1.32 -2.76
C HIS A 146 -14.81 -2.73 -3.18
N GLY A 147 -15.10 -2.90 -4.47
CA GLY A 147 -15.56 -4.16 -5.07
C GLY A 147 -16.71 -3.96 -6.05
N THR A 148 -16.97 -4.97 -6.88
CA THR A 148 -18.05 -4.91 -7.88
C THR A 148 -19.40 -5.41 -7.39
N ASN A 149 -19.48 -6.02 -6.21
CA ASN A 149 -20.71 -6.63 -5.69
C ASN A 149 -20.91 -6.22 -4.23
N ASN A 150 -22.01 -5.52 -3.93
CA ASN A 150 -22.55 -5.35 -2.58
C ASN A 150 -23.27 -6.62 -2.14
#